data_AF-A0A822EEF8-F1
#
_entry.id   AF-A0A822EEF8-F1
#
_cell.length_a   1.000
_cell.length_b   1.000
_cell.length_c   1.000
_cell.angle_alpha   90.00
_cell.angle_beta   90.00
_cell.angle_gamma   90.00
#
_symmetry.space_group_name_H-M   'P 1'
#
loop_
_entity.id
_entity.type
_entity.pdbx_description
1 polymer ?
#
loop_
_entity_poly.entity_id
_entity_poly.type
_entity_poly.pdbx_seq_one_letter_code
_entity_poly.pdbx_strand_id
1 'polypeptide(L)' 'MKNHRAPGKDNLTAEILKAGGITTAKWLHEIICDIWTKEAMVEDWTLATLTRLYK' A
#
# COMPACT_ATOMS: atom_id res chain seq x y z
N MET A 1 3.42 -14.98 -6.25
CA MET A 1 3.01 -13.57 -6.48
C MET A 1 3.75 -13.06 -7.72
N LYS A 2 3.07 -12.54 -8.75
CA LYS A 2 3.71 -12.11 -10.02
C LYS A 2 4.68 -10.93 -9.79
N ASN A 3 5.86 -10.97 -10.43
CA ASN A 3 6.88 -9.90 -10.41
C ASN A 3 6.72 -8.94 -11.60
N HIS A 4 7.38 -7.79 -11.56
CA HIS A 4 7.37 -6.73 -12.58
C HIS A 4 5.98 -6.12 -12.84
N ARG A 5 5.20 -5.92 -11.77
CA ARG A 5 3.98 -5.10 -11.88
C ARG A 5 4.38 -3.65 -12.05
N ALA A 6 3.56 -2.90 -12.80
CA ALA A 6 3.72 -1.45 -12.88
C ALA A 6 3.76 -0.86 -11.45
N PRO A 7 4.68 0.08 -11.19
CA PRO A 7 4.78 0.71 -9.88
C PRO A 7 3.48 1.45 -9.53
N GLY A 8 3.28 1.67 -8.22
CA GLY A 8 2.17 2.47 -7.72
C GLY A 8 2.23 3.93 -8.17
N LYS A 9 1.25 4.73 -7.74
CA LYS A 9 1.21 6.20 -7.96
C LYS A 9 2.46 6.91 -7.41
N ASP A 10 3.06 6.32 -6.39
CA ASP A 10 4.31 6.73 -5.74
C ASP A 10 5.58 6.30 -6.50
N ASN A 11 5.42 5.65 -7.65
CA ASN A 11 6.49 5.06 -8.45
C ASN A 11 7.29 3.96 -7.71
N LEU A 12 6.75 3.42 -6.62
CA LEU A 12 7.37 2.31 -5.89
C LEU A 12 6.93 0.97 -6.47
N THR A 13 7.91 0.13 -6.78
CA THR A 13 7.68 -1.23 -7.25
C THR A 13 7.52 -2.19 -6.07
N ALA A 14 6.80 -3.29 -6.28
CA ALA A 14 6.60 -4.31 -5.25
C ALA A 14 7.93 -4.96 -4.79
N GLU A 15 8.95 -4.92 -5.65
CA GLU A 15 10.30 -5.43 -5.43
C GLU A 15 11.03 -4.64 -4.34
N ILE A 16 10.83 -3.32 -4.26
CA ILE A 16 11.42 -2.48 -3.20
C ILE A 16 10.88 -2.91 -1.83
N LEU A 17 9.56 -3.11 -1.74
CA LEU A 17 8.93 -3.58 -0.50
C LEU A 17 9.39 -4.99 -0.11
N LYS A 18 9.59 -5.88 -1.08
CA LYS A 18 10.12 -7.23 -0.84
C LYS A 18 11.58 -7.20 -0.38
N ALA A 19 12.40 -6.33 -0.95
CA ALA A 19 13.82 -6.23 -0.64
C ALA A 19 14.08 -5.78 0.81
N GLY A 20 13.20 -4.95 1.38
CA GLY A 20 13.38 -4.44 2.74
C GLY A 20 13.03 -5.44 3.87
N GLY A 21 12.46 -6.61 3.55
CA GLY A 21 12.32 -7.74 4.47
C GLY A 21 11.62 -7.39 5.80
N ILE A 22 12.23 -7.81 6.92
CA ILE A 22 11.67 -7.63 8.27
C ILE A 22 11.53 -6.16 8.64
N THR A 23 12.45 -5.30 8.22
CA THR A 23 12.41 -3.86 8.57
C THR A 23 11.17 -3.21 7.97
N THR A 24 10.89 -3.47 6.69
CA THR A 24 9.68 -2.97 6.03
C THR A 24 8.42 -3.54 6.67
N ALA A 25 8.42 -4.81 7.06
CA ALA A 25 7.29 -5.42 7.77
C ALA A 25 7.01 -4.74 9.11
N LYS A 26 8.06 -4.38 9.87
CA LYS A 26 7.92 -3.66 11.16
C LYS A 26 7.32 -2.28 10.96
N TRP A 27 7.84 -1.50 10.00
CA TRP A 27 7.32 -0.17 9.70
C TRP A 27 5.86 -0.24 9.25
N LEU A 28 5.50 -1.20 8.41
CA LEU A 28 4.12 -1.39 7.97
C LEU A 28 3.20 -1.73 9.15
N HIS A 29 3.65 -2.62 10.05
CA HIS A 29 2.90 -2.96 11.26
C HIS A 29 2.69 -1.73 12.15
N GLU A 30 3.73 -0.94 12.40
CA GLU A 30 3.64 0.30 13.19
C GLU A 30 2.63 1.29 12.60
N ILE A 31 2.66 1.52 11.29
CA ILE A 31 1.71 2.40 10.59
C ILE A 31 0.27 1.90 10.76
N ILE A 32 0.03 0.59 10.58
CA ILE A 32 -1.31 0.01 10.71
C ILE A 32 -1.81 0.14 12.15
N CYS A 33 -0.95 -0.16 13.14
CA CYS A 33 -1.30 0.01 14.55
C CYS A 33 -1.61 1.48 14.89
N ASP A 34 -0.84 2.42 14.37
CA ASP A 34 -1.05 3.85 14.61
C ASP A 34 -2.39 4.32 14.04
N ILE A 35 -2.73 3.93 12.80
CA ILE A 35 -4.03 4.19 12.18
C ILE A 35 -5.16 3.59 13.04
N TRP A 36 -4.99 2.35 13.49
CA TRP A 36 -5.98 1.65 14.31
C TRP A 36 -6.20 2.35 15.66
N THR A 37 -5.13 2.73 16.35
CA THR A 37 -5.21 3.39 17.67
C THR A 37 -5.76 4.81 17.58
N LYS A 38 -5.42 5.56 16.53
CA LYS A 38 -5.89 6.94 16.35
C LYS A 38 -7.26 7.04 15.70
N GLU A 39 -7.78 5.92 15.15
CA GLU A 39 -8.99 5.87 14.31
C GLU A 39 -8.95 6.90 13.15
N ALA A 40 -7.75 7.28 12.71
CA ALA A 40 -7.54 8.30 11.70
C ALA A 40 -7.07 7.64 10.39
N MET A 41 -8.00 7.51 9.45
CA MET A 41 -7.72 6.88 8.16
C MET A 41 -6.85 7.79 7.28
N VAL A 42 -5.93 7.20 6.53
CA VAL A 42 -5.17 7.91 5.50
C VAL A 42 -6.13 8.34 4.38
N GLU A 43 -6.14 9.62 4.03
CA GLU A 43 -7.05 10.20 3.03
C GLU A 43 -7.00 9.42 1.71
N ASP A 44 -5.79 9.12 1.21
CA ASP A 44 -5.61 8.35 -0.03
C ASP A 44 -6.25 6.95 0.01
N TRP A 45 -6.41 6.33 1.18
CA TRP A 45 -7.02 5.01 1.33
C TRP A 45 -8.55 5.07 1.36
N THR A 46 -9.10 6.26 1.60
CA THR A 46 -10.56 6.51 1.51
C THR A 46 -11.01 6.75 0.06
N LEU A 47 -10.08 7.00 -0.85
CA LEU A 47 -10.36 7.23 -2.26
C LEU A 47 -10.60 5.90 -2.99
N ALA A 48 -11.75 5.79 -3.65
CA ALA A 48 -12.07 4.67 -4.53
C ALA A 48 -12.23 5.15 -5.98
N THR A 49 -11.66 4.41 -6.94
CA THR A 49 -11.83 4.70 -8.36
C THR A 49 -12.94 3.82 -8.94
N LEU A 50 -14.10 4.41 -9.22
CA LEU A 50 -15.20 3.71 -9.87
C LEU A 50 -14.90 3.54 -11.37
N THR A 51 -14.58 2.32 -11.80
CA THR A 51 -14.33 2.03 -13.21
C THR A 51 -15.51 1.26 -13.81
N ARG A 52 -16.13 1.82 -14.85
CA ARG A 52 -17.15 1.11 -15.63
C ARG A 52 -16.47 0.11 -16.56
N LEU A 53 -16.74 -1.18 -16.35
CA LEU A 53 -16.37 -2.23 -17.29
C LEU A 53 -17.33 -2.14 -18.49
N TYR A 54 -16.82 -1.73 -19.65
CA TYR A 54 -17.56 -1.83 -20.91
C TYR A 54 -17.61 -3.30 -21.35
N LYS A 55 -18.76 -3.73 -21.86
CA LYS A 55 -18.93 -5.03 -22.52
C LYS A 55 -18.66 -4.89 -24.02
#